data_AF-A0A1Y4H8J6-F1
#
_entry.id   AF-A0A1Y4H8J6-F1
#
_cell.length_a   1.000
_cell.length_b   1.000
_cell.length_c   1.000
_cell.angle_alpha   90.00
_cell.angle_beta   90.00
_cell.angle_gamma   90.00
#
_symmetry.space_group_name_H-M   'P 1'
#
loop_
_entity.id
_entity.type
_entity.pdbx_description
1 polymer ?
#
loop_
_entity_poly.entity_id
_entity_poly.type
_entity_poly.pdbx_seq_one_letter_code
_entity_poly.pdbx_strand_id
1 'polypeptide(L)'
;MEKTNYEKPEVKLVSIRNDRAVANTCWGGHGNSTTWYYDISGQGYVSFQIGGGKCTLNFSNVTYYDKQNDESPEMLLESDPKYHELYDALMTSGGDTGNPFKGEGINFIPDNPDPEWS
;
A
#
# COMPACT_ATOMS: atom_id res chain seq x y z
N MET A 1 40.66 -43.08 25.32
CA MET A 1 39.52 -43.46 24.48
C MET A 1 38.57 -42.28 24.45
N GLU A 2 38.51 -41.54 23.34
CA GLU A 2 37.55 -40.44 23.20
C GLU A 2 36.14 -41.02 23.00
N LYS A 3 35.19 -40.59 23.85
CA LYS A 3 33.77 -40.85 23.64
C LYS A 3 33.24 -39.79 22.68
N THR A 4 32.95 -40.18 21.45
CA THR A 4 32.19 -39.33 20.52
C THR A 4 30.73 -39.32 20.95
N ASN A 5 30.32 -38.23 21.63
CA ASN A 5 28.91 -37.95 21.94
C ASN A 5 28.19 -37.41 20.69
N TYR A 6 28.13 -38.20 19.61
CA TYR A 6 27.44 -37.78 18.40
C TYR A 6 26.06 -38.45 18.34
N GLU A 7 25.02 -37.67 18.60
CA GLU A 7 23.64 -38.05 18.33
C GLU A 7 23.26 -37.62 16.90
N LYS A 8 22.60 -38.51 16.17
CA LYS A 8 22.15 -38.26 14.79
C LYS A 8 21.10 -37.13 14.81
N PRO A 9 21.16 -36.14 13.91
CA PRO A 9 20.19 -35.06 13.91
C PRO A 9 18.77 -35.57 13.68
N GLU A 10 17.85 -35.18 14.57
CA GLU A 10 16.42 -35.47 14.44
C GLU A 10 15.72 -34.32 13.71
N VAL A 11 14.91 -34.66 12.70
CA VAL A 11 14.05 -33.72 12.00
C VAL A 11 12.69 -33.69 12.69
N LYS A 12 12.34 -32.55 13.28
CA LYS A 12 10.99 -32.29 13.80
C LYS A 12 10.18 -31.49 12.79
N LEU A 13 9.08 -32.06 12.34
CA LEU A 13 8.04 -31.34 11.61
C LEU A 13 7.16 -30.63 12.65
N VAL A 14 7.26 -29.31 12.72
CA VAL A 14 6.37 -28.49 13.53
C VAL A 14 5.23 -27.99 12.65
N SER A 15 4.00 -28.07 13.15
CA SER A 15 2.88 -27.41 12.49
C SER A 15 3.12 -25.90 12.59
N ILE A 16 3.46 -25.27 11.47
CA ILE A 16 3.42 -23.82 11.35
C ILE A 16 1.96 -23.47 11.55
N ARG A 17 1.62 -22.88 12.71
CA ARG A 17 0.32 -22.21 12.83
C ARG A 17 0.32 -21.21 11.68
N ASN A 18 -0.64 -21.36 10.77
CA ASN A 18 -0.79 -20.45 9.66
C ASN A 18 -1.14 -19.11 10.31
N ASP A 19 -0.11 -18.31 10.56
CA ASP A 19 -0.19 -17.07 11.30
C ASP A 19 -1.00 -16.10 10.45
N ARG A 20 -2.33 -16.17 10.57
CA ARG A 20 -3.17 -14.98 10.41
C ARG A 20 -2.75 -13.88 11.40
N ALA A 21 -1.87 -14.18 12.35
CA ALA A 21 -1.13 -13.24 13.19
C ALA A 21 0.05 -12.54 12.49
N VAL A 22 0.47 -12.98 11.29
CA VAL A 22 1.47 -12.32 10.43
C VAL A 22 0.78 -11.70 9.20
N ALA A 23 -0.52 -11.38 9.32
CA ALA A 23 -1.17 -10.47 8.39
C ALA A 23 -1.03 -9.06 8.98
N ASN A 24 -0.32 -8.19 8.28
CA ASN A 24 -0.26 -6.76 8.57
C ASN A 24 -1.68 -6.17 8.50
N THR A 25 -2.39 -6.09 9.62
CA THR A 25 -3.74 -5.51 9.68
C THR A 25 -3.75 -3.98 9.56
N CYS A 26 -2.64 -3.37 9.15
CA CYS A 26 -2.52 -1.93 8.95
C CYS A 26 -2.27 -1.63 7.48
N TRP A 27 -2.66 -0.43 7.05
CA TRP A 27 -2.20 0.21 5.82
C TRP A 27 -0.68 0.02 5.68
N GLY A 28 -0.20 -0.52 4.57
CA GLY A 28 1.23 -0.64 4.34
C GLY A 28 1.79 0.57 3.61
N GLY A 29 3.12 0.64 3.48
CA GLY A 29 3.78 1.78 2.86
C GLY A 29 3.71 3.08 3.68
N HIS A 30 3.53 2.99 5.00
CA HIS A 30 3.58 4.15 5.89
C HIS A 30 4.94 4.88 5.77
N GLY A 31 4.88 6.21 5.69
CA GLY A 31 6.03 7.10 5.59
C GLY A 31 6.18 7.72 4.20
N ASN A 32 7.06 8.73 4.10
CA ASN A 32 7.23 9.51 2.87
C ASN A 32 8.09 8.78 1.81
N SER A 33 8.34 7.48 1.99
CA SER A 33 9.21 6.67 1.13
C SER A 33 8.49 6.06 -0.07
N THR A 34 7.16 6.01 -0.03
CA THR A 34 6.34 5.43 -1.10
C THR A 34 5.27 6.42 -1.52
N THR A 35 5.25 6.76 -2.80
CA THR A 35 4.17 7.51 -3.43
C THR A 35 3.31 6.52 -4.19
N TRP A 36 2.02 6.53 -3.87
CA TRP A 36 0.99 5.75 -4.52
C TRP A 36 0.23 6.63 -5.50
N TYR A 37 -0.42 6.00 -6.46
CA TYR A 37 -1.24 6.67 -7.46
C TYR A 37 -2.63 6.04 -7.48
N TYR A 38 -3.63 6.87 -7.77
CA TYR A 38 -5.03 6.48 -7.90
C TYR A 38 -5.66 7.29 -9.02
N ASP A 39 -6.29 6.60 -9.97
CA ASP A 39 -7.04 7.24 -11.04
C ASP A 39 -8.40 7.68 -10.49
N ILE A 40 -8.74 8.96 -10.68
CA ILE A 40 -10.02 9.49 -10.23
C ILE A 40 -11.08 9.34 -11.31
N SER A 41 -12.34 9.39 -10.89
CA SER A 41 -13.45 9.46 -11.81
C SER A 41 -13.38 10.73 -12.67
N GLY A 42 -13.28 10.55 -13.98
CA GLY A 42 -13.14 11.65 -14.94
C GLY A 42 -11.75 11.70 -15.55
N GLN A 43 -11.20 12.91 -15.66
CA GLN A 43 -9.85 13.13 -16.20
C GLN A 43 -8.86 13.28 -15.03
N GLY A 44 -7.66 12.73 -15.20
CA GLY A 44 -6.55 12.93 -14.29
C GLY A 44 -6.41 11.85 -13.22
N TYR A 45 -5.44 12.03 -12.35
CA TYR A 45 -5.08 11.08 -11.30
C TYR A 45 -4.53 11.79 -10.08
N VAL A 46 -4.49 11.08 -8.95
CA VAL A 46 -3.99 11.58 -7.68
C VAL A 46 -2.77 10.77 -7.25
N SER A 47 -1.68 11.46 -6.89
CA SER A 47 -0.60 10.88 -6.12
C SER A 47 -0.82 11.12 -4.63
N PHE A 48 -0.46 10.16 -3.80
CA PHE A 48 -0.60 10.28 -2.35
C PHE A 48 0.45 9.46 -1.61
N GLN A 49 0.72 9.85 -0.38
CA GLN A 49 1.54 9.08 0.55
C GLN A 49 0.71 8.74 1.78
N ILE A 50 0.98 7.58 2.38
CA ILE A 50 0.32 7.18 3.61
C ILE A 50 1.20 7.67 4.77
N GLY A 51 0.72 8.71 5.45
CA GLY A 51 1.39 9.32 6.59
C GLY A 51 1.57 8.32 7.73
N GLY A 52 2.52 8.60 8.63
CA GLY A 52 2.78 7.74 9.78
C GLY A 52 1.56 7.58 10.70
N GLY A 53 1.37 6.39 11.26
CA GLY A 53 0.27 6.08 12.16
C GLY A 53 0.18 4.59 12.42
N LYS A 54 -0.47 4.17 13.51
CA LYS A 54 -0.77 2.75 13.75
C LYS A 54 -2.16 2.46 13.18
N CYS A 55 -2.23 1.77 12.04
CA CYS A 55 -3.49 1.27 11.46
C CYS A 55 -4.55 2.36 11.18
N THR A 56 -4.14 3.62 10.98
CA THR A 56 -5.02 4.72 10.56
C THR A 56 -4.68 5.12 9.12
N LEU A 57 -5.70 5.31 8.28
CA LEU A 57 -5.51 5.90 6.96
C LEU A 57 -5.30 7.41 7.14
N ASN A 58 -4.04 7.81 7.14
CA ASN A 58 -3.65 9.23 7.13
C ASN A 58 -2.97 9.50 5.80
N PHE A 59 -3.38 10.55 5.11
CA PHE A 59 -2.69 10.96 3.89
C PHE A 59 -1.68 12.07 4.14
N SER A 60 -0.67 12.11 3.28
CA SER A 60 0.29 13.21 3.15
C SER A 60 0.61 13.41 1.68
N ASN A 61 0.95 14.65 1.30
CA ASN A 61 1.36 15.01 -0.07
C ASN A 61 0.36 14.57 -1.14
N VAL A 62 -0.94 14.74 -0.87
CA VAL A 62 -2.01 14.40 -1.83
C VAL A 62 -2.02 15.45 -2.94
N THR A 63 -1.74 15.01 -4.17
CA THR A 63 -1.52 15.89 -5.31
C THR A 63 -2.30 15.37 -6.51
N TYR A 64 -3.14 16.20 -7.10
CA TYR A 64 -3.87 15.94 -8.33
C TYR A 64 -3.08 16.40 -9.56
N TYR A 65 -3.17 15.63 -10.63
CA TYR A 65 -2.59 15.89 -11.93
C TYR A 65 -3.69 15.77 -12.97
N ASP A 66 -3.91 16.82 -13.76
CA ASP A 66 -4.93 16.81 -14.82
C ASP A 66 -4.55 15.90 -15.99
N LYS A 67 -3.25 15.65 -16.15
CA LYS A 67 -2.66 14.84 -17.21
C LYS A 67 -1.23 14.43 -16.85
N GLN A 68 -0.66 13.55 -17.65
CA GLN A 68 0.75 13.21 -17.52
C GLN A 68 1.64 14.44 -17.77
N ASN A 69 2.67 14.61 -16.94
CA ASN A 69 3.57 15.78 -16.96
C ASN A 69 2.84 17.12 -16.76
N ASP A 70 1.78 17.13 -15.95
CA ASP A 70 1.15 18.39 -15.51
C ASP A 70 2.21 19.33 -14.92
N GLU A 71 2.34 20.52 -15.53
CA GLU A 71 3.30 21.55 -15.13
C GLU A 71 2.80 22.33 -13.91
N SER A 72 1.52 22.17 -13.54
CA SER A 72 0.89 22.89 -12.43
C SER A 72 -0.05 21.97 -11.64
N PRO A 73 0.48 20.89 -11.02
CA PRO A 73 -0.33 19.97 -10.25
C PRO A 73 -0.91 20.65 -9.00
N GLU A 74 -2.12 20.22 -8.61
CA GLU A 74 -2.88 20.81 -7.52
C GLU A 74 -2.73 19.99 -6.23
N MET A 75 -2.35 20.63 -5.12
CA MET A 75 -2.40 19.96 -3.82
C MET A 75 -3.86 19.86 -3.36
N LEU A 76 -4.32 18.64 -3.09
CA LEU A 76 -5.68 18.42 -2.62
C LEU A 76 -5.79 18.59 -1.11
N LEU A 77 -6.83 19.30 -0.69
CA LEU A 77 -7.23 19.44 0.71
C LEU A 77 -8.28 18.38 1.05
N GLU A 78 -8.42 18.07 2.34
CA GLU A 78 -9.43 17.11 2.84
C GLU A 78 -10.87 17.48 2.45
N SER A 79 -11.14 18.75 2.14
CA SER A 79 -12.45 19.22 1.69
C SER A 79 -12.71 19.02 0.19
N ASP A 80 -11.73 18.58 -0.59
CA ASP A 80 -11.88 18.40 -2.04
C ASP A 80 -12.62 17.08 -2.34
N PRO A 81 -13.61 17.08 -3.25
CA PRO A 81 -14.31 15.85 -3.65
C PRO A 81 -13.37 14.73 -4.16
N LYS A 82 -12.28 15.08 -4.86
CA LYS A 82 -11.28 14.12 -5.37
C LYS A 82 -10.51 13.45 -4.23
N TYR A 83 -10.28 14.18 -3.14
CA TYR A 83 -9.69 13.63 -1.92
C TYR A 83 -10.64 12.60 -1.28
N HIS A 84 -11.93 12.93 -1.19
CA HIS A 84 -12.94 12.02 -0.65
C HIS A 84 -13.10 10.76 -1.50
N GLU A 85 -13.06 10.89 -2.82
CA GLU A 85 -13.10 9.74 -3.72
C GLU A 85 -11.94 8.77 -3.46
N LEU A 86 -10.70 9.28 -3.40
CA LEU A 86 -9.52 8.50 -3.03
C LEU A 86 -9.71 7.84 -1.65
N TYR A 87 -10.14 8.62 -0.66
CA TYR A 87 -10.33 8.12 0.71
C TYR A 87 -11.33 6.97 0.76
N ASP A 88 -12.48 7.12 0.10
CA ASP A 88 -13.55 6.13 0.07
C ASP A 88 -13.12 4.86 -0.70
N ALA A 89 -12.39 5.03 -1.81
CA ALA A 89 -11.84 3.91 -2.58
C ALA A 89 -10.90 3.05 -1.74
N LEU A 90 -9.97 3.72 -1.02
CA LEU A 90 -9.09 3.04 -0.10
C LEU A 90 -9.87 2.36 1.02
N MET A 91 -10.70 3.10 1.75
CA MET A 91 -11.48 2.54 2.87
C MET A 91 -12.34 1.34 2.46
N THR A 92 -12.89 1.37 1.24
CA THR A 92 -13.67 0.27 0.66
C THR A 92 -12.79 -0.93 0.33
N SER A 93 -11.62 -0.69 -0.26
CA SER A 93 -10.67 -1.76 -0.54
C SER A 93 -10.21 -2.41 0.77
N GLY A 94 -10.01 -1.64 1.84
CA GLY A 94 -9.74 -2.15 3.17
C GLY A 94 -8.37 -2.81 3.28
N GLY A 95 -7.31 -2.11 2.87
CA GLY A 95 -5.88 -2.47 2.74
C GLY A 95 -5.19 -3.19 3.91
N ASP A 96 -5.82 -4.25 4.41
CA ASP A 96 -5.51 -5.11 5.55
C ASP A 96 -4.38 -6.12 5.29
N THR A 97 -3.62 -5.90 4.21
CA THR A 97 -2.52 -6.77 3.77
C THR A 97 -1.24 -6.00 3.47
N GLY A 98 -1.18 -4.71 3.80
CA GLY A 98 -0.02 -3.86 3.51
C GLY A 98 0.01 -3.26 2.09
N ASN A 99 -0.95 -3.61 1.23
CA ASN A 99 -1.28 -2.80 0.06
C ASN A 99 -2.48 -1.91 0.42
N PRO A 100 -2.44 -0.59 0.16
CA PRO A 100 -3.63 0.25 0.27
C PRO A 100 -4.85 -0.29 -0.47
N PHE A 101 -4.67 -0.96 -1.62
CA PHE A 101 -5.73 -1.54 -2.42
C PHE A 101 -5.74 -3.07 -2.25
N LYS A 102 -6.69 -3.58 -1.47
CA LYS A 102 -6.77 -5.00 -1.09
C LYS A 102 -6.73 -5.95 -2.27
N GLY A 103 -5.78 -6.89 -2.23
CA GLY A 103 -5.75 -8.04 -3.14
C GLY A 103 -5.36 -7.72 -4.59
N GLU A 104 -5.20 -6.45 -4.94
CA GLU A 104 -4.52 -6.04 -6.17
C GLU A 104 -3.03 -6.23 -5.90
N GLY A 105 -2.43 -7.28 -6.47
CA GLY A 105 -1.03 -7.59 -6.19
C GLY A 105 -0.10 -6.42 -6.51
N ILE A 106 1.11 -6.45 -5.94
CA ILE A 106 2.25 -5.57 -6.28
C ILE A 106 2.58 -5.43 -7.78
N ASN A 107 1.91 -6.21 -8.64
CA ASN A 107 2.05 -6.19 -10.09
C ASN A 107 0.99 -5.33 -10.80
N PHE A 108 0.06 -4.69 -10.08
CA PHE A 108 -1.08 -3.98 -10.67
C PHE A 108 -1.16 -2.49 -10.33
N ILE A 109 -0.25 -1.97 -9.51
CA ILE A 109 -0.16 -0.53 -9.30
C ILE A 109 1.12 -0.08 -9.98
N PRO A 110 1.03 0.47 -11.19
CA PRO A 110 2.19 1.06 -11.80
C PRO A 110 2.68 2.20 -10.88
N ASP A 111 4.00 2.35 -10.79
CA ASP A 111 4.68 3.52 -10.24
C ASP A 111 4.44 4.79 -11.09
N ASN A 112 3.53 4.69 -12.06
CA ASN A 112 3.06 5.72 -12.96
C ASN A 112 1.54 5.57 -13.16
N PRO A 113 0.83 6.63 -13.54
CA PRO A 113 -0.59 6.53 -13.94
C PRO A 113 -0.77 5.69 -15.21
N ASP A 114 -1.98 5.18 -15.45
CA ASP A 114 -2.30 4.42 -16.67
C ASP A 114 -2.03 5.28 -17.93
N PRO A 115 -1.14 4.83 -18.84
CA PRO A 115 -0.81 5.58 -20.06
C PRO A 115 -1.99 5.71 -21.03
N GLU A 116 -3.05 4.90 -20.94
CA GLU A 116 -4.23 5.08 -21.80
C GLU A 116 -5.06 6.32 -21.45
N TRP A 117 -4.86 6.87 -20.25
CA TRP A 117 -5.50 8.09 -19.76
C TRP A 117 -4.54 9.30 -19.82
N SER A 118 -3.41 9.17 -20.54
CA SER A 118 -2.41 10.22 -20.80
C SER A 118 -2.62 11.01 -22.09
#